data_AF-A8GDH3-F1
#
_entry.id   AF-A8GDH3-F1
#
_cell.length_a   1.000
_cell.length_b   1.000
_cell.length_c   1.000
_cell.angle_alpha   90.00
_cell.angle_beta   90.00
_cell.angle_gamma   90.00
#
_symmetry.space_group_name_H-M   'P 1'
#
loop_
_entity.id
_entity.type
_entity.pdbx_description
1 polymer ?
#
loop_
_entity_poly.entity_id
_entity_poly.type
_entity_poly.pdbx_seq_one_letter_code
_entity_poly.pdbx_strand_id
1 'polypeptide(L)'
;MNYNKIMASAAFIASLTGCQPTPPSFVKNANALLEKQISQIANDKAHCQYTSNSGFWLSACSLSGSHPTPLFALLEPEGVMQANDNLAIFVVSINDDARHFAKQPGFTIPVTVRKMPIDADKVIKSLPSAGL
;
A
#
# COMPACT_ATOMS: atom_id res chain seq x y z
N MET A 1 13.84 -16.79 37.31
CA MET A 1 12.45 -17.15 37.69
C MET A 1 11.77 -15.86 38.12
N ASN A 2 10.56 -15.49 37.72
CA ASN A 2 9.65 -16.00 36.72
C ASN A 2 8.62 -14.87 36.49
N TYR A 3 8.32 -14.64 35.21
CA TYR A 3 7.10 -14.15 34.58
C TYR A 3 6.04 -13.42 35.44
N ASN A 4 5.75 -12.19 35.03
CA ASN A 4 4.38 -11.73 34.82
C ASN A 4 4.40 -10.54 33.82
N LYS A 5 4.81 -10.82 32.57
CA LYS A 5 4.40 -10.02 31.41
C LYS A 5 2.94 -10.37 31.13
N ILE A 6 2.08 -9.73 31.92
CA ILE A 6 0.64 -9.80 31.85
C ILE A 6 0.22 -9.26 30.48
N MET A 7 -0.24 -10.17 29.63
CA MET A 7 -1.46 -10.00 28.82
C MET A 7 -1.59 -8.67 28.03
N ALA A 8 -0.62 -8.34 27.18
CA ALA A 8 -0.75 -7.26 26.19
C ALA A 8 -0.59 -7.74 24.73
N SER A 9 -0.65 -9.05 24.48
CA SER A 9 -0.48 -9.63 23.14
C SER A 9 -1.67 -10.46 22.65
N ALA A 10 -2.76 -10.55 23.43
CA ALA A 10 -4.00 -11.24 23.04
C ALA A 10 -5.22 -10.30 22.93
N ALA A 11 -5.14 -9.07 23.44
CA ALA A 11 -6.23 -8.10 23.41
C ALA A 11 -6.19 -7.13 22.22
N PHE A 12 -5.22 -7.24 21.30
CA PHE A 12 -5.29 -6.56 19.99
C PHE A 12 -6.05 -7.39 18.95
N ILE A 13 -6.30 -8.68 19.22
CA ILE A 13 -7.01 -9.58 18.29
C ILE A 13 -8.53 -9.59 18.55
N ALA A 14 -9.00 -9.11 19.71
CA ALA A 14 -10.41 -9.23 20.13
C ALA A 14 -11.12 -7.92 20.49
N SER A 15 -10.50 -6.75 20.31
CA SER A 15 -11.09 -5.47 20.75
C SER A 15 -11.27 -4.40 19.67
N LEU A 16 -11.36 -4.77 18.38
CA LEU A 16 -11.88 -3.88 17.34
C LEU A 16 -12.71 -4.65 16.31
N THR A 17 -13.99 -4.78 16.61
CA THR A 17 -15.11 -4.83 15.64
C THR A 17 -15.20 -3.51 14.86
N GLY A 18 -14.09 -3.08 14.27
CA GLY A 18 -14.02 -2.14 13.17
C GLY A 18 -13.50 -2.93 11.98
N CYS A 19 -14.41 -3.62 11.26
CA CYS A 19 -14.11 -4.44 10.10
C CYS A 19 -13.38 -3.63 9.02
N GLN A 20 -12.05 -3.55 9.07
CA GLN A 20 -11.32 -3.36 7.83
C GLN A 20 -11.49 -4.66 7.04
N PRO A 21 -12.02 -4.59 5.81
CA PRO A 21 -12.16 -5.78 4.98
C PRO A 21 -10.78 -6.46 4.88
N THR A 22 -10.75 -7.80 4.91
CA THR A 22 -9.49 -8.49 4.60
C THR A 22 -9.10 -8.08 3.18
N PRO A 23 -7.88 -7.57 2.96
CA PRO A 23 -7.45 -7.15 1.63
C PRO A 23 -7.50 -8.35 0.68
N PRO A 24 -8.10 -8.20 -0.51
CA PRO A 24 -8.00 -9.19 -1.57
C PRO A 24 -6.55 -9.55 -1.90
N SER A 25 -6.33 -10.73 -2.50
CA SER A 25 -5.00 -11.18 -2.92
C SER A 25 -4.31 -10.19 -3.86
N PHE A 26 -5.05 -9.58 -4.80
CA PHE A 26 -4.51 -8.58 -5.71
C PHE A 26 -3.93 -7.37 -4.97
N VAL A 27 -4.53 -6.96 -3.85
CA VAL A 27 -4.06 -5.82 -3.03
C VAL A 27 -2.72 -6.14 -2.40
N LYS A 28 -2.60 -7.31 -1.77
CA LYS A 28 -1.36 -7.75 -1.15
C LYS A 28 -0.24 -7.86 -2.18
N ASN A 29 -0.55 -8.44 -3.34
CA ASN A 29 0.44 -8.64 -4.38
C ASN A 29 0.85 -7.33 -5.06
N ALA A 30 -0.10 -6.43 -5.31
CA ALA A 30 0.19 -5.10 -5.84
C ALA A 30 1.05 -4.28 -4.87
N ASN A 31 0.76 -4.34 -3.58
CA ASN A 31 1.55 -3.69 -2.54
C ASN A 31 2.99 -4.22 -2.51
N ALA A 32 3.19 -5.55 -2.60
CA ALA A 32 4.51 -6.15 -2.67
C ALA A 32 5.29 -5.77 -3.95
N LEU A 33 4.60 -5.69 -5.09
CA LEU A 33 5.23 -5.27 -6.34
C LEU A 33 5.62 -3.79 -6.33
N LEU A 34 4.77 -2.92 -5.77
CA LEU A 34 5.09 -1.52 -5.53
C LEU A 34 6.32 -1.38 -4.64
N GLU A 35 6.36 -2.11 -3.52
CA GLU A 35 7.50 -2.10 -2.60
C GLU A 35 8.79 -2.46 -3.33
N LYS A 36 8.77 -3.52 -4.13
CA LYS A 36 9.92 -3.96 -4.93
C LYS A 36 10.37 -2.89 -5.94
N GLN A 37 9.45 -2.34 -6.74
CA GLN A 37 9.82 -1.40 -7.81
C GLN A 37 10.28 -0.06 -7.26
N ILE A 38 9.59 0.47 -6.24
CA ILE A 38 9.99 1.72 -5.58
C ILE A 38 11.36 1.52 -4.92
N SER A 39 11.60 0.37 -4.28
CA SER A 39 12.91 0.11 -3.68
C SER A 39 14.03 0.09 -4.71
N GLN A 40 13.79 -0.52 -5.86
CA GLN A 40 14.75 -0.58 -6.95
C GLN A 40 15.03 0.80 -7.56
N ILE A 41 13.98 1.60 -7.79
CA ILE A 41 14.10 2.95 -8.36
C ILE A 41 14.79 3.92 -7.40
N ALA A 42 14.43 3.87 -6.12
CA ALA A 42 15.01 4.74 -5.10
C ALA A 42 16.41 4.28 -4.64
N ASN A 43 16.82 3.05 -5.01
CA ASN A 43 18.00 2.38 -4.48
C ASN A 43 18.04 2.38 -2.94
N ASP A 44 16.87 2.21 -2.33
CA ASP A 44 16.65 2.20 -0.88
C ASP A 44 15.47 1.29 -0.53
N LYS A 45 15.41 0.74 0.68
CA LYS A 45 14.33 -0.14 1.08
C LYS A 45 13.05 0.67 1.30
N ALA A 46 12.07 0.44 0.42
CA ALA A 46 10.71 0.91 0.62
C ALA A 46 9.95 -0.05 1.55
N HIS A 47 8.99 0.49 2.29
CA HIS A 47 7.99 -0.28 3.02
C HIS A 47 6.62 0.24 2.65
N CYS A 48 5.77 -0.62 2.08
CA CYS A 48 4.43 -0.24 1.65
C CYS A 48 3.37 -0.77 2.62
N GLN A 49 2.50 0.11 3.07
CA GLN A 49 1.31 -0.23 3.85
C GLN A 49 0.07 0.02 3.00
N TYR A 50 -0.93 -0.85 3.13
CA TYR A 50 -2.21 -0.67 2.45
C TYR A 50 -3.34 -0.35 3.41
N THR A 51 -4.32 0.39 2.92
CA THR A 51 -5.56 0.69 3.64
C THR A 51 -6.74 0.75 2.68
N SER A 52 -7.96 0.69 3.21
CA SER A 52 -9.18 0.92 2.44
C SER A 52 -9.73 2.29 2.81
N ASN A 53 -9.97 3.14 1.81
CA ASN A 53 -10.54 4.47 2.01
C ASN A 53 -11.54 4.78 0.89
N SER A 54 -12.74 5.23 1.27
CA SER A 54 -13.78 5.65 0.31
C SER A 54 -14.10 4.60 -0.77
N GLY A 55 -14.01 3.30 -0.42
CA GLY A 55 -14.24 2.19 -1.34
C GLY A 55 -13.05 1.80 -2.22
N PHE A 56 -11.89 2.44 -2.05
CA PHE A 56 -10.66 2.14 -2.78
C PHE A 56 -9.63 1.47 -1.88
N TRP A 57 -8.90 0.52 -2.44
CA TRP A 57 -7.67 0.03 -1.85
C TRP A 57 -6.52 0.95 -2.21
N LEU A 58 -5.77 1.36 -1.20
CA LEU A 58 -4.65 2.28 -1.33
C LEU A 58 -3.39 1.62 -0.80
N SER A 59 -2.25 1.90 -1.43
CA SER A 59 -0.92 1.55 -0.98
C SER A 59 -0.11 2.83 -0.84
N ALA A 60 0.44 3.05 0.35
CA ALA A 60 1.33 4.15 0.66
C ALA A 60 2.69 3.56 1.03
N CYS A 61 3.73 3.98 0.34
CA CYS A 61 5.07 3.47 0.58
C CYS A 61 5.95 4.52 1.24
N SER A 62 6.76 4.13 2.21
CA SER A 62 7.78 4.97 2.85
C SER A 62 9.17 4.47 2.52
N LEU A 63 10.13 5.37 2.36
CA LEU A 63 11.55 5.06 2.19
C LEU A 63 12.33 5.30 3.49
N SER A 64 13.48 4.67 3.64
CA SER A 64 14.30 4.76 4.84
C SER A 64 14.98 6.13 4.88
N GLY A 65 14.48 7.04 5.73
CA GLY A 65 15.12 8.34 5.99
C GLY A 65 14.67 9.52 5.12
N SER A 66 13.59 9.40 4.32
CA SER A 66 12.97 10.56 3.66
C SER A 66 11.44 10.50 3.61
N HIS A 67 10.81 11.67 3.46
CA HIS A 67 9.37 11.89 3.51
C HIS A 67 8.52 11.55 2.27
N PRO A 68 9.03 11.24 1.05
CA PRO A 68 8.11 10.97 -0.04
C PRO A 68 7.34 9.71 0.30
N THR A 69 6.03 9.87 0.41
CA THR A 69 5.12 8.78 0.75
C THR A 69 4.25 8.54 -0.48
N PRO A 70 4.79 7.95 -1.56
CA PRO A 70 4.01 7.72 -2.76
C PRO A 70 2.76 6.91 -2.44
N LEU A 71 1.61 7.50 -2.78
CA LEU A 71 0.29 6.95 -2.55
C LEU A 71 -0.32 6.51 -3.89
N PHE A 72 -0.59 5.23 -4.00
CA PHE A 72 -1.23 4.61 -5.16
C PHE A 72 -2.59 4.06 -4.77
N ALA A 73 -3.60 4.24 -5.61
CA ALA A 73 -4.79 3.39 -5.54
C ALA A 73 -4.59 2.14 -6.37
N LEU A 74 -5.02 1.01 -5.82
CA LEU A 74 -4.87 -0.32 -6.39
C LEU A 74 -6.17 -0.71 -7.06
N LEU A 75 -6.08 -1.07 -8.33
CA LEU A 75 -7.23 -1.45 -9.14
C LEU A 75 -7.03 -2.84 -9.72
N GLU A 76 -8.05 -3.67 -9.54
CA GLU A 76 -8.19 -4.91 -10.28
C GLU A 76 -8.81 -4.60 -11.66
N PRO A 77 -8.19 -5.03 -12.77
CA PRO A 77 -8.77 -4.98 -14.10
C PRO A 77 -10.05 -5.82 -14.18
N GLU A 78 -11.15 -5.20 -14.58
CA GLU A 78 -12.37 -5.96 -14.88
C GLU A 78 -12.16 -6.86 -16.10
N GLY A 79 -12.66 -8.11 -16.02
CA GLY A 79 -12.69 -9.04 -17.15
C GLY A 79 -11.37 -9.73 -17.50
N VAL A 80 -10.30 -9.54 -16.73
CA VAL A 80 -9.04 -10.28 -16.92
C VAL A 80 -9.05 -11.54 -16.07
N MET A 81 -9.12 -12.71 -16.71
CA MET A 81 -8.87 -13.98 -16.04
C MET A 81 -7.41 -14.03 -15.59
N GLN A 82 -7.21 -14.08 -14.27
CA GLN A 82 -5.88 -14.24 -13.66
C GLN A 82 -5.33 -15.63 -14.03
N ALA A 83 -4.40 -15.69 -14.96
CA ALA A 83 -3.50 -16.84 -15.06
C ALA A 83 -2.52 -16.72 -13.89
N ASN A 84 -2.29 -17.83 -13.16
CA ASN A 84 -1.65 -17.94 -11.84
C ASN A 84 -0.44 -17.04 -11.54
N ASP A 85 0.26 -16.50 -12.55
CA ASP A 85 1.48 -15.73 -12.39
C ASP A 85 1.44 -14.31 -13.00
N ASN A 86 0.37 -13.94 -13.72
CA ASN A 86 0.22 -12.64 -14.35
C ASN A 86 -0.85 -11.82 -13.64
N LEU A 87 -0.41 -11.09 -12.61
CA LEU A 87 -1.20 -10.06 -11.98
C LEU A 87 -1.43 -8.94 -12.98
N ALA A 88 -2.60 -8.96 -13.62
CA ALA A 88 -3.12 -7.76 -14.24
C ALA A 88 -3.55 -6.86 -13.08
N ILE A 89 -2.73 -5.87 -12.74
CA ILE A 89 -3.05 -4.83 -11.78
C ILE A 89 -2.87 -3.48 -12.46
N PHE A 90 -3.75 -2.54 -12.17
CA PHE A 90 -3.56 -1.13 -12.51
C PHE A 90 -3.34 -0.34 -11.23
N VAL A 91 -2.55 0.72 -11.32
CA VAL A 91 -2.44 1.69 -10.24
C VAL A 91 -2.86 3.08 -10.70
N VAL A 92 -3.37 3.88 -9.77
CA VAL A 92 -3.56 5.33 -9.96
C VAL A 92 -2.62 6.04 -9.03
N SER A 93 -1.76 6.92 -9.56
CA SER A 93 -0.93 7.80 -8.74
C SER A 93 -1.78 8.90 -8.11
N ILE A 94 -1.94 8.87 -6.78
CA ILE A 94 -2.82 9.80 -6.05
C ILE A 94 -2.09 11.12 -5.74
N ASN A 95 -0.84 11.06 -5.28
CA ASN A 95 -0.03 12.24 -4.96
C ASN A 95 1.16 12.44 -5.92
N ASP A 96 1.90 13.53 -5.74
CA ASP A 96 3.04 13.88 -6.60
C ASP A 96 4.19 12.89 -6.50
N ASP A 97 4.45 12.34 -5.31
CA ASP A 97 5.47 11.30 -5.12
C ASP A 97 5.14 10.05 -5.95
N ALA A 98 3.88 9.59 -5.91
CA ALA A 98 3.45 8.46 -6.73
C ALA A 98 3.52 8.77 -8.23
N ARG A 99 3.23 10.01 -8.64
CA ARG A 99 3.39 10.45 -10.04
C ARG A 99 4.85 10.49 -10.46
N HIS A 100 5.75 10.85 -9.54
CA HIS A 100 7.19 10.85 -9.78
C HIS A 100 7.68 9.42 -10.04
N PHE A 101 7.42 8.48 -9.11
CA PHE A 101 7.83 7.08 -9.27
C PHE A 101 7.23 6.43 -10.52
N ALA A 102 5.96 6.68 -10.82
CA ALA A 102 5.28 6.16 -12.00
C ALA A 102 5.92 6.55 -13.34
N LYS A 103 6.72 7.62 -13.37
CA LYS A 103 7.43 8.10 -14.57
C LYS A 103 8.87 7.59 -14.68
N GLN A 104 9.39 6.94 -13.63
CA GLN A 104 10.78 6.52 -13.60
C GLN A 104 11.02 5.29 -14.50
N PRO A 105 12.17 5.24 -15.21
CA PRO A 105 12.55 4.04 -15.94
C PRO A 105 12.76 2.90 -14.93
N GLY A 106 11.91 1.87 -15.00
CA GLY A 106 11.89 0.76 -14.04
C GLY A 106 10.57 0.58 -13.32
N PHE A 107 9.68 1.58 -13.37
CA PHE A 107 8.29 1.40 -12.96
C PHE A 107 7.53 0.71 -14.11
N THR A 108 7.11 -0.54 -13.89
CA THR A 108 6.47 -1.36 -14.93
C THR A 108 5.02 -1.70 -14.64
N ILE A 109 4.51 -1.35 -13.45
CA ILE A 109 3.09 -1.52 -13.15
C ILE A 109 2.28 -0.57 -14.05
N PRO A 110 1.28 -1.07 -14.81
CA PRO A 110 0.42 -0.22 -15.61
C PRO A 110 -0.28 0.89 -14.79
N VAL A 111 -0.15 2.14 -15.23
CA VAL A 111 -0.73 3.32 -14.56
C VAL A 111 -1.95 3.81 -15.33
N THR A 112 -3.04 4.08 -14.61
CA THR A 112 -4.23 4.73 -15.18
C THR A 112 -4.46 6.11 -14.55
N VAL A 113 -5.11 6.99 -15.30
CA VAL A 113 -5.34 8.40 -14.94
C VAL A 113 -6.76 8.65 -14.40
N ARG A 114 -7.41 7.62 -13.86
CA ARG A 114 -8.75 7.75 -13.28
C ARG A 114 -8.70 8.71 -12.09
N LYS A 115 -9.52 9.76 -12.12
CA LYS A 115 -9.67 10.67 -10.98
C LYS A 115 -10.34 9.92 -9.83
N MET A 116 -9.70 9.92 -8.67
CA MET A 116 -10.26 9.32 -7.46
C MET A 116 -10.51 10.40 -6.40
N PRO A 117 -11.67 10.42 -5.75
CA PRO A 117 -12.00 11.41 -4.71
C PRO A 117 -11.34 11.03 -3.37
N ILE A 118 -10.01 11.02 -3.35
CA ILE A 118 -9.20 10.58 -2.21
C ILE A 118 -8.39 11.76 -1.69
N ASP A 119 -8.51 12.03 -0.39
CA ASP A 119 -7.67 12.99 0.33
C ASP A 119 -6.37 12.29 0.74
N ALA A 120 -5.30 12.55 -0.02
CA ALA A 120 -4.01 11.90 0.17
C ALA A 120 -3.41 12.17 1.55
N ASP A 121 -3.47 13.42 2.01
CA ASP A 121 -2.89 13.83 3.30
C ASP A 121 -3.60 13.17 4.46
N LYS A 122 -4.93 13.09 4.39
CA LYS A 122 -5.73 12.39 5.41
C LYS A 122 -5.38 10.90 5.46
N VAL A 123 -5.20 10.26 4.30
CA VAL A 123 -4.81 8.84 4.23
C VAL A 123 -3.41 8.64 4.83
N ILE A 124 -2.43 9.42 4.39
CA ILE A 124 -1.04 9.30 4.86
C ILE A 124 -0.95 9.50 6.38
N LYS A 125 -1.65 10.50 6.93
CA LYS A 125 -1.69 10.75 8.39
C LYS A 125 -2.42 9.68 9.18
N SER A 126 -3.30 8.90 8.55
CA SER A 126 -4.03 7.80 9.21
C SER A 126 -3.23 6.52 9.31
N LEU A 127 -2.14 6.40 8.54
CA LEU A 127 -1.30 5.21 8.56
C LEU A 127 -0.45 5.19 9.83
N PRO A 128 -0.22 4.01 10.42
CA PRO A 128 0.67 3.90 11.55
C PRO A 128 2.04 4.42 11.14
N SER A 129 2.59 5.32 11.96
CA SER A 129 3.96 5.81 11.79
C SER A 129 4.88 4.62 11.61
N ALA A 130 5.62 4.57 10.48
CA ALA A 130 6.59 3.52 10.21
C ALA A 130 7.52 3.44 11.41
N GLY A 131 7.36 2.40 12.22
CA GLY A 131 8.21 2.17 13.38
C GLY A 131 9.62 1.96 12.86
N LEU A 132 10.52 2.88 13.23
CA LEU A 132 11.96 2.71 13.08
C LEU A 132 12.44 1.56 13.97
#